data_AF-A0A510IXZ6-F1
#
_entry.id   AF-A0A510IXZ6-F1
#
_cell.length_a   1.000
_cell.length_b   1.000
_cell.length_c   1.000
_cell.angle_alpha   90.00
_cell.angle_beta   90.00
_cell.angle_gamma   90.00
#
_symmetry.space_group_name_H-M   'P 1'
#
loop_
_entity.id
_entity.type
_entity.pdbx_description
1 polymer ?
#
loop_
_entity_poly.entity_id
_entity_poly.type
_entity_poly.pdbx_seq_one_letter_code
_entity_poly.pdbx_strand_id
1 'polypeptide(L)'
;MSHLSWQEFLRALVDQYLSGADDRDLSAVFGGKEVDWSGVVKSIDLTNEYAPGVSVEMDDPKITLGDSKKLIANNVFLNVDGAHKSSWADTQINERIAFSARIRRVNGPFPGVRLSQFESEPEVILLLGLEEAKRTD
;
A
#
# COMPACT_ATOMS: atom_id res chain seq x y z
N MET A 1 -13.98 -13.68 -5.59
CA MET A 1 -14.24 -12.28 -5.21
C MET A 1 -13.37 -11.41 -6.10
N SER A 2 -13.86 -10.31 -6.65
CA SER A 2 -13.03 -9.43 -7.49
C SER A 2 -12.09 -8.62 -6.60
N HIS A 3 -10.79 -8.79 -6.78
CA HIS A 3 -9.79 -7.93 -6.14
C HIS A 3 -9.85 -6.54 -6.78
N LEU A 4 -9.81 -5.47 -5.96
CA LEU A 4 -9.77 -4.10 -6.48
C LEU A 4 -8.40 -3.86 -7.11
N SER A 5 -8.37 -3.34 -8.32
CA SER A 5 -7.13 -2.78 -8.88
C SER A 5 -6.61 -1.63 -8.01
N TRP A 6 -5.32 -1.27 -8.17
CA TRP A 6 -4.71 -0.17 -7.40
C TRP A 6 -5.51 1.13 -7.53
N GLN A 7 -5.95 1.48 -8.73
CA GLN A 7 -6.72 2.70 -8.98
C GLN A 7 -8.12 2.65 -8.37
N GLU A 8 -8.79 1.49 -8.41
CA GLU A 8 -10.10 1.32 -7.79
C GLU A 8 -10.00 1.38 -6.27
N PHE A 9 -8.94 0.82 -5.69
CA PHE A 9 -8.64 0.96 -4.26
C PHE A 9 -8.45 2.42 -3.88
N LEU A 10 -7.62 3.18 -4.61
CA LEU A 10 -7.37 4.60 -4.32
C LEU A 10 -8.63 5.46 -4.44
N ARG A 11 -9.49 5.21 -5.44
CA ARG A 11 -10.78 5.92 -5.58
C ARG A 11 -11.69 5.63 -4.39
N ALA A 12 -11.87 4.35 -4.05
CA ALA A 12 -12.69 3.97 -2.91
C ALA A 12 -12.16 4.56 -1.59
N LEU A 13 -10.85 4.59 -1.41
CA LEU A 13 -10.19 5.19 -0.26
C LEU A 13 -10.50 6.70 -0.14
N VAL A 14 -10.35 7.42 -1.25
CA VAL A 14 -10.59 8.86 -1.31
C VAL A 14 -12.06 9.19 -1.08
N ASP A 15 -12.98 8.43 -1.65
CA ASP A 15 -14.41 8.62 -1.43
C ASP A 15 -14.79 8.50 0.07
N GLN A 16 -14.21 7.53 0.77
CA GLN A 16 -14.40 7.39 2.22
C GLN A 16 -13.79 8.57 2.99
N TYR A 17 -12.56 8.96 2.66
CA TYR A 17 -11.88 10.08 3.31
C TYR A 17 -12.63 11.41 3.13
N LEU A 18 -13.08 11.72 1.91
CA LEU A 18 -13.85 12.93 1.61
C LEU A 18 -15.24 12.93 2.26
N SER A 19 -15.76 11.74 2.60
CA SER A 19 -17.00 11.58 3.37
C SER A 19 -16.79 11.75 4.88
N GLY A 20 -15.56 12.02 5.33
CA GLY A 20 -15.21 12.29 6.72
C GLY A 20 -14.73 11.06 7.51
N ALA A 21 -14.39 9.95 6.85
CA ALA A 21 -13.82 8.78 7.51
C ALA A 21 -12.42 9.07 8.06
N ASP A 22 -12.16 8.66 9.31
CA ASP A 22 -10.83 8.75 9.93
C ASP A 22 -9.97 7.49 9.67
N ASP A 23 -8.72 7.50 10.13
CA ASP A 23 -7.78 6.37 9.96
C ASP A 23 -8.34 5.03 10.50
N ARG A 24 -9.16 5.07 11.56
CA ARG A 24 -9.78 3.89 12.16
C ARG A 24 -10.88 3.35 11.25
N ASP A 25 -11.73 4.24 10.73
CA ASP A 25 -12.82 3.88 9.82
C ASP A 25 -12.26 3.31 8.51
N LEU A 26 -11.26 3.95 7.92
CA LEU A 26 -10.58 3.47 6.71
C LEU A 26 -9.99 2.07 6.93
N SER A 27 -9.27 1.87 8.04
CA SER A 27 -8.70 0.57 8.35
C SER A 27 -9.75 -0.49 8.67
N ALA A 28 -10.93 -0.13 9.19
CA ALA A 28 -12.05 -1.06 9.37
C ALA A 28 -12.66 -1.50 8.03
N VAL A 29 -12.71 -0.61 7.04
CA VAL A 29 -13.26 -0.88 5.71
C VAL A 29 -12.30 -1.68 4.82
N PHE A 30 -11.00 -1.37 4.87
CA PHE A 30 -10.00 -1.94 3.96
C PHE A 30 -9.13 -3.02 4.61
N GLY A 31 -8.97 -3.00 5.94
CA GLY A 31 -8.14 -3.94 6.67
C GLY A 31 -8.58 -5.39 6.47
N GLY A 32 -7.60 -6.27 6.26
CA GLY A 32 -7.80 -7.70 6.05
C GLY A 32 -8.21 -8.10 4.64
N LYS A 33 -8.40 -7.14 3.72
CA LYS A 33 -8.66 -7.44 2.31
C LYS A 33 -7.38 -7.89 1.61
N GLU A 34 -7.52 -8.89 0.76
CA GLU A 34 -6.48 -9.34 -0.15
C GLU A 34 -6.53 -8.53 -1.43
N VAL A 35 -5.34 -8.21 -1.95
CA VAL A 35 -5.16 -7.34 -3.10
C VAL A 35 -4.17 -7.98 -4.06
N ASP A 36 -4.46 -7.85 -5.36
CA ASP A 36 -3.59 -8.27 -6.45
C ASP A 36 -3.23 -7.03 -7.24
N TRP A 37 -1.98 -6.56 -7.10
CA TRP A 37 -1.51 -5.34 -7.74
C TRP A 37 -0.20 -5.56 -8.47
N SER A 38 0.20 -4.54 -9.24
CA SER A 38 1.46 -4.53 -9.96
C SER A 38 2.17 -3.20 -9.81
N GLY A 39 3.49 -3.21 -9.83
CA GLY A 39 4.30 -2.01 -9.79
C GLY A 39 5.76 -2.30 -10.13
N VAL A 40 6.62 -1.29 -9.98
CA VAL A 40 8.05 -1.36 -10.30
C VAL A 40 8.86 -1.44 -9.02
N VAL A 41 9.68 -2.47 -8.88
CA VAL A 41 10.56 -2.65 -7.71
C VAL A 41 11.58 -1.51 -7.63
N LYS A 42 11.72 -0.87 -6.48
CA LYS A 42 12.68 0.21 -6.25
C LYS A 42 13.78 -0.16 -5.26
N SER A 43 13.47 -0.99 -4.28
CA SER A 43 14.46 -1.51 -3.34
C SER A 43 14.04 -2.87 -2.82
N ILE A 44 15.03 -3.69 -2.49
CA ILE A 44 14.85 -5.03 -1.93
C ILE A 44 15.73 -5.11 -0.68
N ASP A 45 15.13 -5.40 0.47
CA ASP A 45 15.84 -5.67 1.73
C ASP A 45 15.19 -6.87 2.42
N LEU A 46 15.45 -8.07 1.89
CA LEU A 46 14.94 -9.32 2.47
C LEU A 46 15.79 -9.83 3.66
N THR A 47 16.92 -9.18 3.90
CA THR A 47 17.88 -9.51 4.96
C THR A 47 17.58 -8.79 6.28
N ASN A 48 16.75 -7.75 6.25
CA ASN A 48 16.31 -7.06 7.46
C ASN A 48 15.66 -8.02 8.46
N GLU A 49 16.11 -8.00 9.71
CA GLU A 49 15.58 -8.87 10.76
C GLU A 49 14.22 -8.42 11.29
N TYR A 50 13.91 -7.12 11.19
CA TYR A 50 12.69 -6.53 11.76
C TYR A 50 11.59 -6.34 10.73
N ALA A 51 11.96 -5.98 9.50
CA ALA A 51 11.02 -5.68 8.43
C ALA A 51 11.59 -6.09 7.06
N PRO A 52 11.77 -7.40 6.81
CA PRO A 52 12.19 -7.86 5.49
C PRO A 52 11.12 -7.51 4.45
N GLY A 53 11.53 -6.92 3.33
CA GLY A 53 10.53 -6.49 2.35
C GLY A 53 11.07 -5.89 1.07
N VAL A 54 10.12 -5.46 0.24
CA VAL A 54 10.36 -4.87 -1.08
C VAL A 54 9.57 -3.58 -1.20
N SER A 55 10.24 -2.50 -1.61
CA SER A 55 9.57 -1.25 -1.94
C SER A 55 9.18 -1.28 -3.41
N VAL A 56 7.93 -0.99 -3.70
CA VAL A 56 7.36 -0.97 -5.04
C VAL A 56 6.80 0.41 -5.34
N GLU A 57 7.19 0.96 -6.49
CA GLU A 57 6.55 2.13 -7.08
C GLU A 57 5.30 1.71 -7.82
N MET A 58 4.18 2.28 -7.42
CA MET A 58 2.87 2.04 -8.00
C MET A 58 2.56 3.10 -9.04
N ASP A 59 1.68 2.78 -9.99
CA ASP A 59 1.16 3.79 -10.91
C ASP A 59 0.46 4.91 -10.12
N ASP A 60 0.79 6.17 -10.43
CA ASP A 60 0.29 7.36 -9.73
C ASP A 60 -0.86 8.03 -10.52
N PRO A 61 -2.13 7.82 -10.13
CA PRO A 61 -3.26 8.42 -10.83
C PRO A 61 -3.43 9.94 -10.61
N LYS A 62 -2.52 10.64 -9.91
CA LYS A 62 -2.61 12.09 -9.64
C LYS A 62 -3.99 12.52 -9.13
N ILE A 63 -4.39 12.01 -7.96
CA ILE A 63 -5.73 12.26 -7.40
C ILE A 63 -5.74 13.57 -6.59
N THR A 64 -6.66 14.47 -6.91
CA THR A 64 -6.93 15.70 -6.15
C THR A 64 -7.98 15.45 -5.07
N LEU A 65 -7.73 15.92 -3.85
CA LEU A 65 -8.60 15.73 -2.67
C LEU A 65 -9.47 16.96 -2.35
N GLY A 66 -9.49 17.96 -3.23
CA GLY A 66 -10.08 19.28 -2.95
C GLY A 66 -9.09 20.24 -2.29
N ASP A 67 -9.44 21.53 -2.20
CA ASP A 67 -8.62 22.59 -1.57
C ASP A 67 -7.14 22.62 -1.97
N SER A 68 -6.84 22.31 -3.24
CA SER A 68 -5.48 22.18 -3.78
C SER A 68 -4.63 21.06 -3.15
N LYS A 69 -5.25 20.16 -2.37
CA LYS A 69 -4.59 18.98 -1.83
C LYS A 69 -4.49 17.86 -2.87
N LYS A 70 -3.39 17.12 -2.86
CA LYS A 70 -3.13 15.98 -3.73
C LYS A 70 -2.75 14.75 -2.92
N LEU A 71 -3.23 13.59 -3.35
CA LEU A 71 -2.85 12.30 -2.77
C LEU A 71 -1.51 11.84 -3.35
N ILE A 72 -0.58 11.48 -2.47
CA ILE A 72 0.67 10.80 -2.80
C ILE A 72 0.52 9.33 -2.39
N ALA A 73 0.40 8.47 -3.40
CA ALA A 73 0.19 7.03 -3.25
C ALA A 73 0.93 6.26 -4.35
N ASN A 74 2.18 6.61 -4.60
CA ASN A 74 2.99 5.99 -5.64
C ASN A 74 4.05 5.03 -5.06
N ASN A 75 4.06 4.79 -3.75
CA ASN A 75 5.01 3.90 -3.10
C ASN A 75 4.28 3.01 -2.09
N VAL A 76 4.56 1.71 -2.16
CA VAL A 76 4.11 0.74 -1.16
C VAL A 76 5.29 -0.11 -0.70
N PHE A 77 5.32 -0.41 0.59
CA PHE A 77 6.28 -1.35 1.17
C PHE A 77 5.60 -2.70 1.41
N LEU A 78 6.15 -3.75 0.80
CA LEU A 78 5.66 -5.10 0.89
C LEU A 78 6.46 -5.84 1.96
N ASN A 79 5.84 -6.12 3.11
CA ASN A 79 6.47 -6.97 4.12
C ASN A 79 6.42 -8.42 3.65
N VAL A 80 7.59 -9.03 3.53
CA VAL A 80 7.77 -10.40 3.05
C VAL A 80 8.09 -11.29 4.23
N ASP A 81 7.14 -12.13 4.63
CA ASP A 81 7.39 -13.12 5.67
C ASP A 81 8.35 -14.23 5.21
N GLY A 82 8.86 -14.99 6.17
CA GLY A 82 9.77 -16.10 5.90
C GLY A 82 9.19 -17.17 4.97
N ALA A 83 7.87 -17.36 4.96
CA ALA A 83 7.21 -18.36 4.11
C ALA A 83 7.17 -17.95 2.63
N HIS A 84 7.19 -16.64 2.36
CA HIS A 84 7.13 -16.09 1.01
C HIS A 84 8.47 -15.57 0.48
N LYS A 85 9.54 -15.51 1.29
CA LYS A 85 10.88 -15.05 0.85
C LYS A 85 11.37 -15.70 -0.45
N SER A 86 11.12 -16.99 -0.65
CA SER A 86 11.54 -17.69 -1.88
C SER A 86 10.87 -17.16 -3.15
N SER A 87 9.65 -16.62 -3.06
CA SER A 87 8.96 -16.00 -4.21
C SER A 87 9.61 -14.69 -4.67
N TRP A 88 10.54 -14.14 -3.88
CA TRP A 88 11.22 -12.87 -4.15
C TRP A 88 12.71 -13.04 -4.48
N ALA A 89 13.21 -14.28 -4.56
CA ALA A 89 14.65 -14.58 -4.64
C ALA A 89 15.33 -14.01 -5.90
N ASP A 90 14.63 -14.03 -7.04
CA ASP A 90 15.16 -13.60 -8.33
C ASP A 90 14.73 -12.18 -8.72
N THR A 91 14.04 -11.47 -7.81
CA THR A 91 13.50 -10.13 -8.09
C THR A 91 14.63 -9.11 -8.25
N GLN A 92 14.51 -8.25 -9.27
CA GLN A 92 15.49 -7.22 -9.57
C GLN A 92 14.94 -5.81 -9.34
N ILE A 93 15.82 -4.87 -8.98
CA ILE A 93 15.46 -3.44 -8.93
C ILE A 93 15.13 -2.97 -10.35
N ASN A 94 14.08 -2.15 -10.48
CA ASN A 94 13.45 -1.68 -11.71
C ASN A 94 12.67 -2.72 -12.51
N GLU A 95 12.52 -3.94 -11.98
CA GLU A 95 11.62 -4.95 -12.54
C GLU A 95 10.16 -4.55 -12.28
N ARG A 96 9.29 -4.73 -13.29
CA ARG A 96 7.84 -4.65 -13.09
C ARG A 96 7.34 -6.03 -12.66
N ILE A 97 6.64 -6.07 -11.53
CA ILE A 97 6.13 -7.31 -10.94
C ILE A 97 4.61 -7.24 -10.73
N ALA A 98 3.98 -8.41 -10.67
CA ALA A 98 2.69 -8.63 -10.04
C ALA A 98 2.86 -9.28 -8.65
N PHE A 99 2.03 -8.88 -7.69
CA PHE A 99 2.03 -9.43 -6.35
C PHE A 99 0.63 -9.51 -5.76
N SER A 100 0.46 -10.47 -4.85
CA SER A 100 -0.65 -10.55 -3.91
C SER A 100 -0.17 -10.10 -2.53
N ALA A 101 -1.01 -9.39 -1.79
CA ALA A 101 -0.77 -9.05 -0.39
C ALA A 101 -2.10 -8.93 0.37
N ARG A 102 -2.02 -8.87 1.70
CA ARG A 102 -3.14 -8.52 2.56
C ARG A 102 -2.92 -7.15 3.19
N ILE A 103 -3.94 -6.30 3.20
CA ILE A 103 -3.92 -5.07 3.98
C ILE A 103 -4.00 -5.43 5.47
N ARG A 104 -3.07 -4.94 6.29
CA ARG A 104 -3.08 -5.24 7.74
C ARG A 104 -4.41 -4.82 8.36
N ARG A 105 -4.98 -5.69 9.20
CA ARG A 105 -6.10 -5.32 10.06
C ARG A 105 -5.62 -4.39 11.18
N VAL A 106 -6.50 -3.56 11.73
CA VAL A 106 -6.21 -2.76 12.93
C VAL A 106 -5.92 -3.70 14.10
N ASN A 107 -4.65 -4.04 14.31
CA ASN A 107 -4.18 -4.88 15.41
C ASN A 107 -2.86 -4.31 15.94
N GLY A 108 -2.91 -3.10 16.49
CA GLY A 108 -1.74 -2.47 17.09
C GLY A 108 -1.84 -0.94 17.15
N PRO A 109 -0.76 -0.27 17.56
CA PRO A 109 -0.71 1.19 17.64
C PRO A 109 -0.72 1.87 16.26
N PHE A 110 -0.54 1.12 15.17
CA PHE A 110 -0.48 1.66 13.82
C PHE A 110 -1.64 1.14 12.97
N PRO A 111 -2.45 2.02 12.35
CA PRO A 111 -3.53 1.63 11.45
C PRO A 111 -2.96 0.95 10.19
N GLY A 112 -3.74 0.03 9.61
CA GLY A 112 -3.37 -0.64 8.36
C GLY A 112 -3.49 0.28 7.14
N VAL A 113 -4.36 1.29 7.22
CA VAL A 113 -4.54 2.33 6.20
C VAL A 113 -4.62 3.68 6.91
N ARG A 114 -3.79 4.63 6.48
CA ARG A 114 -3.76 5.99 7.03
C ARG A 114 -3.47 7.02 5.95
N LEU A 115 -4.09 8.18 6.08
CA LEU A 115 -3.79 9.35 5.26
C LEU A 115 -3.11 10.40 6.15
N SER A 116 -1.81 10.60 5.93
CA SER A 116 -1.01 11.57 6.69
C SER A 116 -1.01 12.90 5.96
N GLN A 117 -1.42 13.97 6.66
CA GLN A 117 -1.38 15.33 6.15
C GLN A 117 -0.53 16.21 7.07
N PHE A 118 0.32 17.05 6.48
CA PHE A 118 1.00 18.14 7.17
C PHE A 118 0.29 19.45 6.88
N GLU A 119 0.05 20.29 7.89
CA GLU A 119 -0.74 21.52 7.73
C GLU A 119 -0.15 22.50 6.70
N SER A 120 1.18 22.52 6.58
CA SER A 120 1.90 23.41 5.67
C SER A 120 2.04 22.88 4.24
N GLU A 121 1.58 21.65 3.97
CA GLU A 121 1.83 20.99 2.69
C GLU A 121 0.52 20.64 1.98
N PRO A 122 0.47 20.76 0.64
CA PRO A 122 -0.67 20.33 -0.16
C PRO A 122 -0.73 18.80 -0.30
N GLU A 123 0.22 18.08 0.28
CA GLU A 123 0.39 16.64 0.06
C GLU A 123 -0.28 15.87 1.19
N VAL A 124 -1.10 14.89 0.80
CA VAL A 124 -1.66 13.89 1.69
C VAL A 124 -1.03 12.56 1.29
N ILE A 125 -0.28 11.94 2.20
CA ILE A 125 0.48 10.73 1.93
C ILE A 125 -0.31 9.52 2.39
N LEU A 126 -0.48 8.54 1.52
CA LEU A 126 -1.01 7.23 1.89
C LEU A 126 0.07 6.42 2.62
N LEU A 127 -0.22 6.05 3.86
CA LEU A 127 0.52 5.06 4.62
C LEU A 127 -0.29 3.77 4.63
N LEU A 128 0.26 2.73 3.98
CA LEU A 128 -0.41 1.44 3.80
C LEU A 128 0.44 0.31 4.38
N GLY A 129 -0.11 -0.39 5.36
CA GLY A 129 0.48 -1.61 5.91
C GLY A 129 0.05 -2.83 5.11
N LEU A 130 1.00 -3.47 4.43
CA LEU A 130 0.79 -4.73 3.71
C LEU A 130 1.53 -5.87 4.42
N GLU A 131 0.92 -7.06 4.41
CA GLU A 131 1.46 -8.30 4.98
C GLU A 131 1.22 -9.48 4.02
N GLU A 132 1.87 -10.63 4.31
CA GLU A 132 1.78 -11.85 3.50
C GLU A 132 2.08 -11.59 2.01
N ALA A 133 3.01 -10.67 1.72
CA ALA A 133 3.30 -10.27 0.36
C ALA A 133 4.00 -11.37 -0.42
N LYS A 134 3.41 -11.76 -1.55
CA LYS A 134 3.87 -12.84 -2.40
C LYS A 134 3.86 -12.39 -3.86
N ARG A 135 4.96 -12.64 -4.57
CA ARG A 135 5.05 -12.45 -6.02
C ARG A 135 4.16 -13.47 -6.76
N THR A 136 3.46 -13.06 -7.82
CA THR A 136 2.43 -13.86 -8.50
C THR A 136 2.65 -14.10 -10.00
N ASP A 137 3.69 -13.53 -10.58
CA ASP A 137 4.10 -13.74 -11.98
C ASP A 137 5.24 -14.76 -12.15
#